data_AF-A0A2M7ZI92-F1
#
_entry.id   AF-A0A2M7ZI92-F1
#
_cell.length_a   1.000
_cell.length_b   1.000
_cell.length_c   1.000
_cell.angle_alpha   90.00
_cell.angle_beta   90.00
_cell.angle_gamma   90.00
#
_symmetry.space_group_name_H-M   'P 1'
#
loop_
_entity.id
_entity.type
_entity.pdbx_description
1 polymer ?
#
loop_
_entity_poly.entity_id
_entity_poly.type
_entity_poly.pdbx_seq_one_letter_code
_entity_poly.pdbx_strand_id
1 'polypeptide(L)' 'MQTETLNKLNLTGEVIEIYEKDSKKIAKVFLQSLCLEVSIDSVKDVHLSDKLNLETRFIIDKAEKEIYII' A
#
# COMPACT_ATOMS: atom_id res chain seq x y z
N MET A 1 26.64 4.13 17.46
CA MET A 1 25.39 4.91 17.41
C MET A 1 24.34 4.03 16.74
N GLN A 2 23.30 3.61 17.47
CA GLN A 2 22.22 2.78 16.93
C GLN A 2 21.16 3.71 16.35
N THR A 3 20.96 3.67 15.05
CA THR A 3 19.83 4.34 14.40
C THR A 3 18.61 3.47 14.69
N GLU A 4 17.77 3.87 15.65
CA GLU A 4 16.48 3.23 15.88
C GLU A 4 15.64 3.35 14.61
N THR A 5 15.65 2.29 13.80
CA THR A 5 14.96 2.23 12.51
C THR A 5 13.51 1.85 12.77
N LEU A 6 12.75 2.76 13.38
CA LEU A 6 11.32 2.57 13.65
C LEU A 6 10.48 3.26 12.56
N ASN A 7 10.75 2.93 11.30
CA ASN A 7 10.01 3.44 10.15
C ASN A 7 8.93 2.44 9.71
N LYS A 8 7.97 2.16 10.59
CA LYS A 8 6.79 1.36 10.24
C LYS A 8 5.57 2.28 10.18
N LEU A 9 4.85 2.24 9.07
CA LEU A 9 3.57 2.90 8.89
C LEU A 9 2.47 1.84 8.88
N ASN A 10 1.49 2.02 9.76
CA ASN A 10 0.28 1.20 9.78
C ASN A 10 -0.84 2.01 9.14
N LEU A 11 -1.41 1.49 8.06
CA LEU A 11 -2.51 2.08 7.32
C LEU A 11 -3.70 1.13 7.40
N THR A 12 -4.91 1.67 7.55
CA THR A 12 -6.14 0.88 7.49
C THR A 12 -6.96 1.37 6.31
N GLY A 13 -7.38 0.44 5.46
CA GLY A 13 -8.18 0.75 4.27
C GLY A 13 -9.25 -0.28 3.98
N GLU A 14 -10.20 0.10 3.13
CA GLU A 14 -11.31 -0.75 2.72
C GLU A 14 -11.06 -1.33 1.32
N VAL A 15 -11.31 -2.61 1.14
CA VAL A 15 -11.23 -3.25 -0.19
C VAL A 15 -12.41 -2.81 -1.03
N ILE A 16 -12.13 -2.09 -2.11
CA ILE A 16 -13.15 -1.57 -3.04
C ILE A 16 -13.24 -2.37 -4.33
N GLU A 17 -12.22 -3.17 -4.65
CA GLU A 17 -12.16 -3.97 -5.87
C GLU A 17 -11.22 -5.16 -5.66
N ILE A 18 -11.53 -6.32 -6.27
CA ILE A 18 -10.65 -7.49 -6.31
C ILE A 18 -10.61 -7.99 -7.74
N TYR A 19 -9.40 -8.18 -8.28
CA TYR A 19 -9.18 -8.68 -9.64
C TYR A 19 -7.89 -9.49 -9.73
N GLU A 20 -7.67 -10.12 -10.88
CA GLU A 20 -6.46 -10.88 -11.16
C GLU A 20 -5.56 -10.09 -12.12
N LYS A 21 -4.26 -10.01 -11.80
CA LYS A 21 -3.23 -9.35 -12.62
C LYS A 21 -1.95 -10.14 -12.52
N ASP A 22 -1.36 -10.51 -13.65
CA ASP A 22 -0.13 -11.32 -13.72
C ASP A 22 -0.18 -12.62 -12.90
N SER A 23 -1.31 -13.34 -12.95
CA SER A 23 -1.59 -14.56 -12.16
C SER A 23 -1.60 -14.36 -10.63
N LYS A 24 -1.78 -13.12 -10.17
CA LYS A 24 -1.90 -12.77 -8.75
C LYS A 24 -3.26 -12.16 -8.47
N LYS A 25 -3.84 -12.48 -7.31
CA LYS A 25 -5.02 -11.79 -6.80
C LYS A 25 -4.60 -10.46 -6.19
N ILE A 26 -5.15 -9.38 -6.74
CA ILE A 26 -4.91 -8.02 -6.30
C ILE A 26 -6.19 -7.46 -5.70
N ALA A 27 -6.07 -6.83 -4.54
CA ALA A 27 -7.10 -5.99 -3.96
C ALA A 27 -6.73 -4.52 -4.16
N LYS A 28 -7.70 -3.74 -4.62
CA LYS A 28 -7.63 -2.28 -4.59
C LYS A 28 -8.18 -1.82 -3.24
N VAL A 29 -7.32 -1.22 -2.45
CA VAL A 29 -7.61 -0.79 -1.08
C VAL A 29 -7.69 0.73 -1.05
N PHE A 30 -8.83 1.25 -0.63
CA PHE A 30 -9.06 2.66 -0.43
C PHE A 30 -8.62 3.10 0.96
N LEU A 31 -7.69 4.04 1.00
CA LEU A 31 -7.08 4.65 2.18
C LEU A 31 -7.42 6.13 2.23
N GLN A 32 -8.60 6.48 2.76
CA GLN A 32 -9.11 7.85 2.95
C GLN A 32 -9.11 8.74 1.67
N SER A 33 -7.95 9.12 1.16
CA SER A 33 -7.74 9.94 -0.05
C SER A 33 -6.90 9.25 -1.13
N LEU A 34 -6.44 8.02 -0.92
CA LEU A 34 -5.57 7.28 -1.85
C LEU A 34 -6.12 5.88 -2.12
N CYS A 35 -5.86 5.34 -3.32
CA CYS A 35 -6.05 3.92 -3.62
C CYS A 35 -4.69 3.23 -3.73
N LEU A 36 -4.54 2.05 -3.13
CA LEU A 36 -3.37 1.19 -3.30
C LEU A 36 -3.78 -0.14 -3.91
N GLU A 37 -2.95 -0.67 -4.80
CA GLU A 37 -3.04 -2.04 -5.29
C GLU A 37 -2.13 -2.92 -4.43
N VAL A 38 -2.69 -3.93 -3.77
CA VAL A 38 -1.92 -4.87 -2.94
C VAL A 38 -2.21 -6.30 -3.36
N SER A 39 -1.17 -7.14 -3.43
CA SER A 39 -1.37 -8.59 -3.62
C SER A 39 -1.94 -9.18 -2.33
N ILE A 40 -3.01 -9.95 -2.48
CA ILE A 40 -3.72 -10.63 -1.40
C ILE A 40 -3.54 -12.15 -1.46
N ASP A 41 -2.62 -12.66 -2.27
CA ASP A 41 -2.39 -14.11 -2.41
C ASP A 41 -2.00 -14.78 -1.09
N SER A 42 -1.34 -14.03 -0.21
CA SER A 42 -0.90 -14.49 1.11
C SER A 42 -1.96 -14.29 2.21
N VAL A 43 -3.09 -13.66 1.90
CA VAL A 43 -4.16 -13.34 2.86
C VAL A 43 -5.41 -14.11 2.47
N LYS A 44 -5.85 -15.00 3.35
CA LYS A 44 -7.04 -15.81 3.11
C LYS A 44 -8.30 -14.99 3.31
N ASP A 45 -9.34 -15.35 2.56
CA ASP A 45 -10.72 -14.89 2.78
C ASP A 45 -10.90 -13.36 2.73
N VAL A 46 -10.18 -12.69 1.83
CA VAL A 46 -10.38 -11.25 1.56
C VAL A 46 -11.58 -11.05 0.62
N HIS A 47 -12.51 -10.20 1.05
CA HIS A 47 -13.73 -9.86 0.33
C HIS A 47 -13.85 -8.34 0.10
N LEU A 48 -14.81 -7.96 -0.74
CA LEU A 48 -15.18 -6.56 -0.90
C LEU A 48 -15.71 -5.98 0.42
N SER A 49 -15.40 -4.71 0.66
CA SER A 49 -15.69 -3.98 1.90
C SER A 49 -14.97 -4.47 3.17
N ASP A 50 -14.08 -5.45 3.06
CA ASP A 50 -13.20 -5.82 4.18
C ASP A 50 -12.24 -4.68 4.51
N LYS A 51 -11.92 -4.53 5.80
CA LYS A 51 -10.92 -3.58 6.28
C LYS A 51 -9.58 -4.29 6.45
N LEU A 52 -8.59 -3.87 5.67
CA LEU A 52 -7.23 -4.41 5.73
C LEU A 52 -6.32 -3.46 6.50
N ASN A 53 -5.48 -4.04 7.35
CA ASN A 53 -4.36 -3.34 7.98
C ASN A 53 -3.09 -3.61 7.17
N LEU A 54 -2.48 -2.54 6.66
CA LEU A 54 -1.28 -2.57 5.85
C LEU A 54 -0.12 -2.04 6.69
N GLU A 55 0.87 -2.89 6.96
CA GLU A 55 2.15 -2.48 7.53
C GLU A 55 3.15 -2.29 6.39
N THR A 56 3.69 -1.09 6.25
CA THR A 56 4.73 -0.79 5.26
C THR A 56 5.91 -0.03 5.87
N ARG A 57 7.06 -0.13 5.20
CA ARG A 57 8.24 0.68 5.47
C ARG A 57 8.38 1.68 4.35
N PHE A 58 8.64 2.94 4.69
CA PHE A 58 8.87 3.99 3.72
C PHE A 58 10.31 4.47 3.81
N ILE A 59 10.85 4.83 2.65
CA ILE A 59 12.12 5.55 2.51
C ILE A 59 11.75 6.98 2.14
N ILE A 60 12.22 7.95 2.93
CA ILE A 60 12.05 9.37 2.62
C ILE A 60 13.37 9.84 2.02
N ASP A 61 13.37 10.07 0.71
CA ASP A 61 14.48 10.72 0.02
C ASP A 61 14.08 12.16 -0.32
N LYS A 62 14.98 13.10 -0.03
CA LYS A 62 14.82 14.49 -0.45
C LYS A 62 15.09 14.58 -1.95
N ALA A 63 14.08 14.89 -2.75
CA ALA A 63 14.27 15.15 -4.16
C ALA A 63 15.09 16.45 -4.34
N GLU A 64 16.27 16.37 -4.97
CA GLU A 64 17.17 17.53 -5.14
C GLU A 64 16.86 18.37 -6.39
N LYS A 65 15.94 17.97 -7.29
CA LYS A 65 15.53 18.76 -8.46
C LYS A 65 14.07 18.55 -8.86
N GLU A 66 13.33 19.64 -8.97
CA GLU A 66 12.07 19.71 -9.73
C GLU A 66 12.42 19.68 -11.23
N ILE A 67 11.99 18.64 -11.95
CA ILE A 67 12.05 18.62 -13.41
C ILE A 67 10.74 19.25 -13.92
N TYR A 68 10.82 20.49 -14.38
CA TYR A 68 9.76 21.11 -15.18
C TYR A 68 9.74 20.40 -16.55
N ILE A 69 8.70 19.63 -16.83
CA ILE A 69 8.42 19.14 -18.20
C ILE A 69 7.66 20.27 -18.91
N ILE A 70 8.30 20.87 -19.93
CA ILE A 70 7.73 21.89 -20.83
C ILE A 70 6.99 21.19 -21.97
#